data_AF-A0A5B9DAT3-F1
#
_entry.id   AF-A0A5B9DAT3-F1
#
_cell.length_a   1.000
_cell.length_b   1.000
_cell.length_c   1.000
_cell.angle_alpha   90.00
_cell.angle_beta   90.00
_cell.angle_gamma   90.00
#
_symmetry.space_group_name_H-M   'P 1'
#
loop_
_entity.id
_entity.type
_entity.pdbx_description
1 polymer ?
#
loop_
_entity_poly.entity_id
_entity_poly.type
_entity_poly.pdbx_seq_one_letter_code
_entity_poly.pdbx_strand_id
1 'polypeptide(L)'
;MKKMDLNEDKRKLKKPSHILKDPKYIFDEVNENSSHLLINYIVPKMAHHIITTKKLYPDAVIVNLYDYPEGSLNDLKDLPDEMPHLKTLSLLDTQISNLNYIPKNLPSLRTFAIRDSFFTSFKGSLKSLKGLPTKFPSLETFSIHNCPILTLENIPSSLPKLKKFAVVGCLLKNLRNFPTNVPNLKELSLGSNQLTSLKGLPQNLPHLKKLNVSGNELSSLKSLPKFIDKPINLGLTHNPLRSLCYLKHEFTLKQIYLHEFKRVGFNLNPRFLQLLKDYCVPIEETVEDPGVIGYYDSNVLTKIKKYYEKPTIELIEQFISKSESINEEELDRIIWEADLEDRKLLESHLPKDSPILQKINQRLSINLSSGLKIYK
;
A
#
# COMPACT_ATOMS: atom_id res chain seq x y z
N MET A 1 -40.33 20.55 34.85
CA MET A 1 -40.86 20.34 33.48
C MET A 1 -40.56 21.57 32.63
N LYS A 2 -39.62 21.45 31.69
CA LYS A 2 -39.60 22.18 30.40
C LYS A 2 -38.64 21.41 29.49
N LYS A 3 -39.22 20.69 28.53
CA LYS A 3 -38.48 20.02 27.46
C LYS A 3 -37.88 21.10 26.57
N MET A 4 -36.55 21.13 26.43
CA MET A 4 -35.87 21.89 25.39
C MET A 4 -35.99 21.09 24.09
N ASP A 5 -36.68 21.69 23.11
CA ASP A 5 -36.90 21.12 21.78
C ASP A 5 -35.62 21.29 20.95
N LEU A 6 -34.98 20.17 20.58
CA LEU A 6 -33.67 20.10 19.93
C LEU A 6 -33.76 20.11 18.39
N ASN A 7 -34.81 20.74 17.83
CA ASN A 7 -35.17 20.57 16.41
C ASN A 7 -35.21 21.82 15.53
N GLU A 8 -34.71 22.98 15.98
CA GLU A 8 -34.75 24.20 15.15
C GLU A 8 -33.51 24.49 14.28
N ASP A 9 -32.37 23.82 14.50
CA ASP A 9 -31.13 24.12 13.74
C ASP A 9 -30.91 23.31 12.46
N LYS A 10 -31.87 22.49 12.03
CA LYS A 10 -31.77 21.70 10.77
C LYS A 10 -32.41 22.35 9.54
N ARG A 11 -32.86 23.62 9.61
CA ARG A 11 -33.53 24.30 8.49
C ARG A 11 -32.99 25.70 8.17
N LYS A 12 -31.67 25.86 8.03
CA LYS A 12 -31.07 27.05 7.38
C LYS A 12 -29.88 26.77 6.46
N LEU A 13 -29.81 25.58 5.85
CA LEU A 13 -29.13 25.46 4.56
C LEU A 13 -30.12 25.91 3.49
N LYS A 14 -30.17 27.22 3.20
CA LYS A 14 -30.79 27.72 1.98
C LYS A 14 -30.19 26.91 0.82
N LYS A 15 -31.04 26.21 0.04
CA LYS A 15 -30.61 25.68 -1.26
C LYS A 15 -29.96 26.86 -2.01
N PRO A 16 -28.67 26.78 -2.42
CA PRO A 16 -28.14 27.76 -3.32
C PRO A 16 -29.06 27.75 -4.55
N SER A 17 -29.50 28.93 -4.98
CA SER A 17 -29.98 29.09 -6.35
C SER A 17 -28.85 28.61 -7.25
N HIS A 18 -28.93 27.38 -7.77
CA HIS A 18 -27.96 26.81 -8.69
C HIS A 18 -28.06 27.56 -10.03
N ILE A 19 -27.53 28.78 -10.06
CA ILE A 19 -26.93 29.28 -11.28
C ILE A 19 -25.68 28.40 -11.43
N LEU A 20 -25.76 27.38 -12.28
CA LEU A 20 -24.57 26.65 -12.72
C LEU A 20 -23.60 27.72 -13.22
N LYS A 21 -22.48 27.91 -12.51
CA LYS A 21 -21.43 28.80 -13.00
C LYS A 21 -20.98 28.23 -14.35
N ASP A 22 -20.77 29.10 -15.33
CA ASP A 22 -20.25 28.67 -16.63
C ASP A 22 -18.93 27.90 -16.41
N PRO A 23 -18.77 26.69 -16.97
CA PRO A 23 -17.55 25.88 -16.83
C PRO A 23 -16.25 26.63 -17.07
N LYS A 24 -16.25 27.69 -17.89
CA LYS A 24 -15.05 28.53 -18.10
C LYS A 24 -14.53 29.21 -16.82
N TYR A 25 -15.36 29.33 -15.78
CA TYR A 25 -15.04 30.04 -14.53
C TYR A 25 -14.76 29.08 -13.35
N ILE A 26 -14.54 27.78 -13.61
CA ILE A 26 -14.27 26.76 -12.57
C ILE A 26 -13.06 27.16 -11.70
N PHE A 27 -12.08 27.86 -12.28
CA PHE A 27 -10.81 28.17 -11.63
C PHE A 27 -10.59 29.67 -11.34
N ASP A 28 -11.60 30.54 -11.47
CA ASP A 28 -11.45 31.99 -11.25
C ASP A 28 -10.91 32.35 -9.86
N GLU A 29 -11.21 31.52 -8.85
CA GLU A 29 -10.74 31.71 -7.48
C GLU A 29 -9.32 31.13 -7.24
N VAL A 30 -8.77 30.39 -8.20
CA VAL A 30 -7.43 29.80 -8.15
C VAL A 30 -6.43 30.73 -8.80
N ASN A 31 -5.42 31.13 -8.04
CA ASN A 31 -4.36 32.03 -8.51
C ASN A 31 -3.02 31.73 -7.82
N GLU A 32 -1.96 32.43 -8.24
CA GLU A 32 -0.59 32.26 -7.75
C GLU A 32 -0.42 32.43 -6.22
N ASN A 33 -1.33 33.16 -5.56
CA ASN A 33 -1.32 33.38 -4.11
C ASN A 33 -2.02 32.27 -3.32
N SER A 34 -2.67 31.32 -4.01
CA SER A 34 -3.37 30.20 -3.36
C SER A 34 -2.38 29.33 -2.59
N SER A 35 -2.60 29.20 -1.28
CA SER A 35 -1.75 28.43 -0.35
C SER A 35 -2.20 26.96 -0.26
N HIS A 36 -3.50 26.72 -0.30
CA HIS A 36 -4.13 25.41 -0.18
C HIS A 36 -5.24 25.29 -1.23
N LEU A 37 -5.13 24.29 -2.10
CA LEU A 37 -6.09 24.04 -3.17
C LEU A 37 -6.67 22.63 -3.03
N LEU A 38 -7.99 22.56 -2.90
CA LEU A 38 -8.75 21.31 -2.96
C LEU A 38 -9.67 21.36 -4.18
N ILE A 39 -9.42 20.47 -5.14
CA ILE A 39 -10.29 20.25 -6.29
C ILE A 39 -10.99 18.92 -6.06
N ASN A 40 -12.32 18.93 -6.11
CA ASN A 40 -13.08 17.73 -5.81
C ASN A 40 -14.37 17.60 -6.61
N TYR A 41 -14.88 16.38 -6.77
CA TYR A 41 -16.25 16.14 -7.21
C TYR A 41 -17.00 15.45 -6.06
N ILE A 42 -17.54 16.23 -5.12
CA ILE A 42 -18.25 15.67 -3.96
C ILE A 42 -19.72 16.09 -3.99
N VAL A 43 -20.59 15.07 -4.00
CA VAL A 43 -22.02 15.26 -3.79
C VAL A 43 -22.25 15.89 -2.40
N PRO A 44 -23.10 16.92 -2.21
CA PRO A 44 -23.23 17.69 -0.97
C PRO A 44 -23.43 16.86 0.32
N LYS A 45 -24.02 15.67 0.22
CA LYS A 45 -24.20 14.74 1.35
C LYS A 45 -22.89 14.17 1.91
N MET A 46 -21.78 14.29 1.17
CA MET A 46 -20.45 13.78 1.52
C MET A 46 -19.43 14.89 1.82
N ALA A 47 -19.88 16.13 2.07
CA ALA A 47 -19.03 17.32 2.27
C ALA A 47 -18.11 17.29 3.52
N HIS A 48 -17.99 16.18 4.25
CA HIS A 48 -17.13 16.07 5.44
C HIS A 48 -15.66 16.42 5.14
N HIS A 49 -15.16 16.03 3.97
CA HIS A 49 -13.79 16.36 3.56
C HIS A 49 -13.60 17.86 3.32
N ILE A 50 -14.60 18.53 2.73
CA ILE A 50 -14.62 19.99 2.52
C ILE A 50 -14.61 20.70 3.88
N ILE A 51 -15.48 20.28 4.81
CA ILE A 51 -15.57 20.84 6.16
C ILE A 51 -14.25 20.69 6.92
N THR A 52 -13.67 19.50 6.87
CA THR A 52 -12.38 19.22 7.54
C THR A 52 -11.25 20.04 6.93
N THR A 53 -11.23 20.18 5.60
CA THR A 53 -10.25 21.02 4.89
C THR A 53 -10.37 22.47 5.31
N LYS A 54 -11.58 23.05 5.30
CA LYS A 54 -11.81 24.43 5.75
C LYS A 54 -11.48 24.67 7.23
N LYS A 55 -11.65 23.65 8.07
CA LYS A 55 -11.27 23.73 9.49
C LYS A 55 -9.75 23.76 9.66
N LEU A 56 -9.00 23.01 8.86
CA LEU A 56 -7.53 22.98 8.90
C LEU A 56 -6.90 24.18 8.20
N TYR A 57 -7.51 24.61 7.09
CA TYR A 57 -7.03 25.66 6.20
C TYR A 57 -8.20 26.61 5.86
N PRO A 58 -8.49 27.61 6.71
CA PRO A 58 -9.60 28.53 6.49
C PRO A 58 -9.51 29.26 5.14
N ASP A 59 -8.29 29.57 4.71
CA ASP A 59 -7.92 30.23 3.46
C ASP A 59 -7.88 29.29 2.24
N ALA A 60 -8.19 27.99 2.39
CA ALA A 60 -8.16 27.07 1.26
C ALA A 60 -9.14 27.47 0.15
N VAL A 61 -8.66 27.48 -1.09
CA VAL A 61 -9.50 27.58 -2.27
C VAL A 61 -10.08 26.20 -2.55
N ILE A 62 -11.41 26.11 -2.66
CA ILE A 62 -12.12 24.85 -2.87
C ILE A 62 -12.91 24.94 -4.18
N VAL A 63 -12.51 24.11 -5.14
CA VAL A 63 -13.19 23.95 -6.41
C VAL A 63 -14.02 22.67 -6.33
N ASN A 64 -15.34 22.79 -6.16
CA ASN A 64 -16.25 21.65 -6.20
C ASN A 64 -16.87 21.51 -7.60
N LEU A 65 -16.39 20.51 -8.33
CA LEU A 65 -16.82 20.16 -9.67
C LEU A 65 -18.27 19.64 -9.72
N TYR A 66 -18.85 19.24 -8.58
CA TYR A 66 -20.26 18.85 -8.51
C TYR A 66 -21.21 20.01 -8.86
N ASP A 67 -20.78 21.25 -8.68
CA ASP A 67 -21.56 22.44 -9.01
C ASP A 67 -21.58 22.73 -10.53
N TYR A 68 -20.94 21.87 -11.34
CA TYR A 68 -20.82 21.99 -12.79
C TYR A 68 -21.33 20.71 -13.49
N PRO A 69 -21.79 20.80 -14.74
CA PRO A 69 -22.19 19.63 -15.52
C PRO A 69 -21.10 18.55 -15.59
N GLU A 70 -21.48 17.27 -15.66
CA GLU A 70 -20.52 16.18 -15.86
C GLU A 70 -19.71 16.39 -17.15
N GLY A 71 -18.40 16.14 -17.10
CA GLY A 71 -17.49 16.39 -18.23
C GLY A 71 -17.08 17.86 -18.41
N SER A 72 -17.51 18.78 -17.53
CA SER A 72 -17.08 20.19 -17.59
C SER A 72 -15.58 20.39 -17.34
N LEU A 73 -14.92 19.42 -16.71
CA LEU A 73 -13.49 19.51 -16.42
C LEU A 73 -12.65 19.02 -17.60
N ASN A 74 -11.93 19.94 -18.25
CA ASN A 74 -10.93 19.62 -19.28
C ASN A 74 -9.57 19.26 -18.66
N ASP A 75 -9.48 18.17 -17.89
CA ASP A 75 -8.23 17.62 -17.32
C ASP A 75 -7.37 18.63 -16.53
N LEU A 76 -7.98 19.68 -15.93
CA LEU A 76 -7.34 20.80 -15.20
C LEU A 76 -6.61 21.86 -16.06
N LYS A 77 -6.89 21.94 -17.37
CA LYS A 77 -6.20 22.81 -18.33
C LYS A 77 -6.05 24.29 -17.93
N ASP A 78 -7.01 24.83 -17.19
CA ASP A 78 -7.07 26.26 -16.88
C ASP A 78 -6.46 26.61 -15.50
N LEU A 79 -5.79 25.66 -14.83
CA LEU A 79 -4.97 25.97 -13.66
C LEU A 79 -3.73 26.79 -14.07
N PRO A 80 -3.31 27.79 -13.27
CA PRO A 80 -2.05 28.49 -13.49
C PRO A 80 -0.86 27.53 -13.42
N ASP A 81 0.06 27.62 -14.38
CA ASP A 81 1.28 26.78 -14.40
C ASP A 81 2.24 27.12 -13.25
N GLU A 82 2.22 28.38 -12.79
CA GLU A 82 3.07 28.94 -11.75
C GLU A 82 2.26 29.12 -10.46
N MET A 83 2.56 28.32 -9.44
CA MET A 83 1.90 28.41 -8.14
C MET A 83 2.93 28.40 -7.01
N PRO A 84 3.75 29.47 -6.89
CA PRO A 84 4.92 29.50 -5.99
C PRO A 84 4.55 29.40 -4.50
N HIS A 85 3.34 29.80 -4.11
CA HIS A 85 2.87 29.79 -2.73
C HIS A 85 2.07 28.54 -2.35
N LEU A 86 1.76 27.66 -3.31
CA LEU A 86 0.94 26.49 -3.06
C LEU A 86 1.68 25.47 -2.19
N LYS A 87 1.15 25.23 -0.99
CA LYS A 87 1.66 24.28 0.02
C LYS A 87 0.92 22.96 -0.02
N THR A 88 -0.36 22.96 -0.43
CA THR A 88 -1.20 21.77 -0.48
C THR A 88 -2.01 21.74 -1.76
N LEU A 89 -1.89 20.63 -2.49
CA LEU A 89 -2.77 20.30 -3.60
C LEU A 89 -3.47 18.97 -3.28
N SER A 90 -4.80 18.97 -3.28
CA SER A 90 -5.60 17.77 -3.06
C SER A 90 -6.62 17.61 -4.18
N LEU A 91 -6.60 16.46 -4.84
CA LEU A 91 -7.50 16.06 -5.90
C LEU A 91 -8.36 14.91 -5.37
N LEU A 92 -9.67 15.13 -5.20
CA LEU A 92 -10.58 14.15 -4.63
C LEU A 92 -11.73 13.84 -5.57
N ASP A 93 -11.88 12.58 -5.96
CA ASP A 93 -12.94 12.11 -6.85
C ASP A 93 -12.96 12.87 -8.19
N THR A 94 -11.81 13.42 -8.58
CA THR A 94 -11.66 14.17 -9.83
C THR A 94 -11.73 13.23 -11.01
N GLN A 95 -12.45 13.61 -12.07
CA GLN A 95 -12.61 12.80 -13.28
C GLN A 95 -11.38 12.85 -14.22
N ILE A 96 -10.19 13.15 -13.71
CA ILE A 96 -8.97 13.31 -14.50
C ILE A 96 -8.34 11.97 -14.83
N SER A 97 -7.88 11.81 -16.07
CA SER A 97 -7.25 10.56 -16.51
C SER A 97 -5.73 10.53 -16.31
N ASN A 98 -5.10 11.72 -16.24
CA ASN A 98 -3.67 11.97 -16.14
C ASN A 98 -3.40 13.33 -15.46
N LEU A 99 -2.13 13.74 -15.36
CA LEU A 99 -1.70 14.96 -14.68
C LEU A 99 -1.06 15.99 -15.64
N ASN A 100 -1.38 15.95 -16.94
CA ASN A 100 -0.74 16.81 -17.95
C ASN A 100 -0.91 18.30 -17.66
N TYR A 101 -2.02 18.71 -17.04
CA TYR A 101 -2.31 20.12 -16.75
C TYR A 101 -2.25 20.47 -15.27
N ILE A 102 -1.57 19.67 -14.44
CA ILE A 102 -1.21 20.18 -13.11
C ILE A 102 -0.11 21.24 -13.24
N PRO A 103 -0.10 22.24 -12.34
CA PRO A 103 0.91 23.30 -12.34
C PRO A 103 2.33 22.73 -12.37
N LYS A 104 3.20 23.32 -13.19
CA LYS A 104 4.56 22.83 -13.42
C LYS A 104 5.56 23.33 -12.39
N ASN A 105 5.39 24.54 -11.87
CA ASN A 105 6.28 25.10 -10.87
C ASN A 105 5.62 25.15 -9.49
N LEU A 106 6.03 24.21 -8.63
CA LEU A 106 5.46 23.98 -7.30
C LEU A 106 6.55 23.96 -6.21
N PRO A 107 7.32 25.06 -6.03
CA PRO A 107 8.50 25.08 -5.17
C PRO A 107 8.16 24.97 -3.68
N SER A 108 6.96 25.41 -3.28
CA SER A 108 6.48 25.38 -1.89
C SER A 108 5.60 24.18 -1.55
N LEU A 109 5.30 23.31 -2.52
CA LEU A 109 4.34 22.23 -2.33
C LEU A 109 4.88 21.22 -1.32
N ARG A 110 4.16 21.05 -0.21
CA ARG A 110 4.51 20.13 0.89
C ARG A 110 3.64 18.89 0.90
N THR A 111 2.38 19.02 0.47
CA THR A 111 1.43 17.91 0.41
C THR A 111 0.79 17.84 -0.96
N PHE A 112 0.90 16.68 -1.60
CA PHE A 112 0.15 16.36 -2.80
C PHE A 112 -0.65 15.09 -2.55
N ALA A 113 -1.98 15.17 -2.67
CA ALA A 113 -2.88 14.06 -2.47
C ALA A 113 -3.80 13.88 -3.67
N ILE A 114 -3.96 12.63 -4.11
CA ILE A 114 -4.95 12.23 -5.09
C ILE A 114 -5.73 11.05 -4.52
N ARG A 115 -7.05 11.12 -4.55
CA ARG A 115 -7.92 10.06 -4.04
C ARG A 115 -9.13 9.91 -4.93
N ASP A 116 -9.47 8.66 -5.24
CA ASP A 116 -10.74 8.28 -5.81
C ASP A 116 -11.54 7.47 -4.77
N SER A 117 -12.77 7.84 -4.50
CA SER A 117 -13.65 7.18 -3.53
C SER A 117 -14.65 6.28 -4.24
N PHE A 118 -14.85 6.46 -5.54
CA PHE A 118 -15.83 5.73 -6.34
C PHE A 118 -15.10 4.69 -7.21
N PHE A 119 -14.63 3.60 -6.56
CA PHE A 119 -14.04 2.45 -7.27
C PHE A 119 -15.01 1.80 -8.28
N THR A 120 -16.27 2.24 -8.32
CA THR A 120 -17.32 1.76 -9.21
C THR A 120 -17.60 2.76 -10.34
N SER A 121 -17.08 2.41 -11.52
CA SER A 121 -17.64 2.70 -12.86
C SER A 121 -17.57 4.09 -13.51
N PHE A 122 -16.87 5.10 -12.98
CA PHE A 122 -16.75 6.37 -13.72
C PHE A 122 -15.52 6.42 -14.65
N LYS A 123 -15.76 6.93 -15.86
CA LYS A 123 -14.82 7.02 -17.01
C LYS A 123 -13.56 7.88 -16.77
N GLY A 124 -13.39 8.48 -15.59
CA GLY A 124 -12.38 9.51 -15.28
C GLY A 124 -11.45 9.19 -14.11
N SER A 125 -11.07 7.94 -13.87
CA SER A 125 -10.09 7.63 -12.81
C SER A 125 -8.65 7.76 -13.31
N LEU A 126 -7.75 8.25 -12.45
CA LEU A 126 -6.33 8.48 -12.77
C LEU A 126 -5.64 7.16 -13.14
N LYS A 127 -5.24 7.01 -14.40
CA LYS A 127 -4.60 5.78 -14.93
C LYS A 127 -3.08 5.91 -15.08
N SER A 128 -2.57 7.14 -15.13
CA SER A 128 -1.16 7.43 -15.35
C SER A 128 -0.73 8.68 -14.59
N LEU A 129 0.52 8.72 -14.15
CA LEU A 129 1.15 9.89 -13.53
C LEU A 129 1.84 10.81 -14.55
N LYS A 130 1.62 10.58 -15.85
CA LYS A 130 2.11 11.45 -16.92
C LYS A 130 1.67 12.90 -16.65
N GLY A 131 2.62 13.82 -16.74
CA GLY A 131 2.41 15.25 -16.51
C GLY A 131 2.85 15.77 -15.14
N LEU A 132 3.24 14.87 -14.21
CA LEU A 132 3.91 15.27 -12.97
C LEU A 132 5.12 16.18 -13.25
N PRO A 133 5.32 17.25 -12.46
CA PRO A 133 6.56 18.00 -12.40
C PRO A 133 7.76 17.09 -12.20
N THR A 134 8.88 17.40 -12.86
CA THR A 134 10.12 16.63 -12.75
C THR A 134 10.84 16.83 -11.42
N LYS A 135 10.46 17.84 -10.64
CA LYS A 135 11.05 18.17 -9.34
C LYS A 135 9.97 18.59 -8.34
N PHE A 136 10.13 18.11 -7.11
CA PHE A 136 9.35 18.56 -5.95
C PHE A 136 10.29 18.87 -4.78
N PRO A 137 10.88 20.08 -4.73
CA PRO A 137 11.94 20.40 -3.77
C PRO A 137 11.46 20.45 -2.31
N SER A 138 10.15 20.66 -2.09
CA SER A 138 9.55 20.84 -0.76
C SER A 138 8.58 19.75 -0.34
N LEU A 139 8.31 18.75 -1.18
CA LEU A 139 7.25 17.77 -0.94
C LEU A 139 7.60 16.86 0.24
N GLU A 140 6.74 16.88 1.25
CA GLU A 140 6.88 16.11 2.49
C GLU A 140 5.93 14.91 2.52
N THR A 141 4.75 15.04 1.91
CA THR A 141 3.73 13.98 1.82
C THR A 141 3.22 13.86 0.39
N PHE A 142 3.31 12.66 -0.16
CA PHE A 142 2.70 12.33 -1.46
C PHE A 142 1.80 11.09 -1.29
N SER A 143 0.53 11.21 -1.65
CA SER A 143 -0.42 10.10 -1.51
C SER A 143 -1.31 9.94 -2.74
N ILE A 144 -1.45 8.72 -3.22
CA ILE A 144 -2.36 8.31 -4.28
C ILE A 144 -3.21 7.17 -3.74
N HIS A 145 -4.53 7.33 -3.77
CA HIS A 145 -5.46 6.35 -3.21
C HIS A 145 -6.52 5.95 -4.23
N ASN A 146 -6.70 4.63 -4.40
CA ASN A 146 -7.76 4.01 -5.20
C ASN A 146 -7.76 4.44 -6.68
N CYS A 147 -6.62 4.85 -7.21
CA CYS A 147 -6.46 5.17 -8.62
C CYS A 147 -5.94 3.94 -9.37
N PRO A 148 -6.47 3.57 -10.55
CA PRO A 148 -6.07 2.37 -11.29
C PRO A 148 -4.72 2.52 -12.01
N ILE A 149 -3.75 3.18 -11.37
CA ILE A 149 -2.37 3.25 -11.87
C ILE A 149 -1.71 1.87 -11.78
N LEU A 150 -0.99 1.51 -12.84
CA LEU A 150 -0.31 0.20 -12.96
C LEU A 150 1.19 0.28 -12.64
N THR A 151 1.78 1.48 -12.71
CA THR A 151 3.21 1.75 -12.56
C THR A 151 3.44 3.07 -11.80
N LEU A 152 4.67 3.27 -11.31
CA LEU A 152 5.15 4.54 -10.76
C LEU A 152 5.89 5.39 -11.81
N GLU A 153 5.67 5.11 -13.09
CA GLU A 153 6.30 5.86 -14.18
C GLU A 153 5.94 7.36 -14.07
N ASN A 154 6.90 8.25 -14.38
CA ASN A 154 6.81 9.71 -14.23
C ASN A 154 6.91 10.25 -12.80
N ILE A 155 7.02 9.41 -11.77
CA ILE A 155 7.42 9.94 -10.46
C ILE A 155 8.88 10.42 -10.53
N PRO A 156 9.20 11.61 -10.00
CA PRO A 156 10.57 12.09 -9.90
C PRO A 156 11.48 11.12 -9.15
N SER A 157 12.66 10.86 -9.69
CA SER A 157 13.66 9.97 -9.07
C SER A 157 14.17 10.49 -7.72
N SER A 158 14.07 11.80 -7.47
CA SER A 158 14.54 12.46 -6.26
C SER A 158 13.43 13.27 -5.59
N LEU A 159 13.13 12.93 -4.34
CA LEU A 159 12.16 13.61 -3.49
C LEU A 159 12.80 13.86 -2.11
N PRO A 160 13.71 14.85 -2.00
CA PRO A 160 14.67 14.94 -0.90
C PRO A 160 14.04 15.21 0.47
N LYS A 161 12.86 15.84 0.52
CA LYS A 161 12.14 16.14 1.78
C LYS A 161 10.99 15.20 2.09
N LEU A 162 10.76 14.17 1.25
CA LEU A 162 9.62 13.27 1.39
C LEU A 162 9.73 12.47 2.70
N LYS A 163 8.70 12.59 3.55
CA LYS A 163 8.57 11.89 4.83
C LYS A 163 7.53 10.79 4.77
N LYS A 164 6.48 10.98 3.97
CA LYS A 164 5.38 10.02 3.81
C LYS A 164 5.08 9.80 2.34
N PHE A 165 5.05 8.53 1.93
CA PHE A 165 4.66 8.14 0.58
C PHE A 165 3.61 7.04 0.65
N ALA A 166 2.47 7.26 -0.01
CA ALA A 166 1.37 6.29 -0.04
C ALA A 166 0.85 6.09 -1.46
N VAL A 167 0.77 4.83 -1.88
CA VAL A 167 0.08 4.39 -3.11
C VAL A 167 -0.76 3.20 -2.71
N VAL A 168 -2.05 3.42 -2.42
CA VAL A 168 -2.90 2.42 -1.73
C VAL A 168 -4.19 2.19 -2.50
N GLY A 169 -4.62 0.93 -2.63
CA GLY A 169 -5.84 0.60 -3.38
C GLY A 169 -5.67 0.78 -4.89
N CYS A 170 -4.43 0.85 -5.36
CA CYS A 170 -4.13 1.00 -6.78
C CYS A 170 -3.95 -0.39 -7.43
N LEU A 171 -3.61 -0.43 -8.71
CA LEU A 171 -3.38 -1.68 -9.44
C LEU A 171 -1.89 -1.91 -9.70
N LEU A 172 -1.04 -1.44 -8.77
CA LEU A 172 0.41 -1.43 -8.93
C LEU A 172 0.96 -2.86 -8.94
N LYS A 173 1.62 -3.26 -10.04
CA LYS A 173 2.14 -4.64 -10.21
C LYS A 173 3.60 -4.80 -9.81
N ASN A 174 4.37 -3.72 -9.82
CA ASN A 174 5.79 -3.71 -9.47
C ASN A 174 6.21 -2.31 -9.01
N LEU A 175 7.40 -2.23 -8.40
CA LEU A 175 7.97 -0.98 -7.89
C LEU A 175 9.08 -0.42 -8.80
N ARG A 176 9.03 -0.73 -10.11
CA ARG A 176 9.89 -0.02 -11.07
C ARG A 176 9.56 1.47 -11.02
N ASN A 177 10.58 2.30 -11.20
CA ASN A 177 10.48 3.77 -11.11
C ASN A 177 10.12 4.30 -9.71
N PHE A 178 10.24 3.48 -8.65
CA PHE A 178 10.24 4.03 -7.30
C PHE A 178 11.39 5.06 -7.14
N PRO A 179 11.17 6.20 -6.46
CA PRO A 179 12.19 7.22 -6.25
C PRO A 179 13.48 6.65 -5.63
N THR A 180 14.62 6.87 -6.28
CA THR A 180 15.91 6.37 -5.81
C THR A 180 16.51 7.23 -4.70
N ASN A 181 16.14 8.50 -4.59
CA ASN A 181 16.62 9.42 -3.56
C ASN A 181 15.48 9.97 -2.69
N VAL A 182 15.22 9.28 -1.56
CA VAL A 182 14.21 9.62 -0.55
C VAL A 182 14.79 9.47 0.87
N PRO A 183 15.83 10.23 1.23
CA PRO A 183 16.61 9.99 2.44
C PRO A 183 15.81 10.18 3.73
N ASN A 184 14.76 11.01 3.68
CA ASN A 184 13.92 11.39 4.82
C ASN A 184 12.64 10.55 4.97
N LEU A 185 12.45 9.50 4.16
CA LEU A 185 11.21 8.73 4.17
C LEU A 185 11.03 7.98 5.49
N LYS A 186 9.91 8.22 6.18
CA LYS A 186 9.56 7.63 7.48
C LYS A 186 8.41 6.63 7.38
N GLU A 187 7.46 6.87 6.49
CA GLU A 187 6.28 6.04 6.30
C GLU A 187 6.09 5.73 4.81
N LEU A 188 6.01 4.44 4.48
CA LEU A 188 5.71 3.95 3.14
C LEU A 188 4.48 3.04 3.21
N SER A 189 3.45 3.37 2.44
CA SER A 189 2.23 2.56 2.35
C SER A 189 1.95 2.17 0.91
N LEU A 190 2.00 0.87 0.63
CA LEU A 190 1.78 0.24 -0.67
C LEU A 190 0.66 -0.81 -0.59
N GLY A 191 -0.23 -0.69 0.41
CA GLY A 191 -1.26 -1.68 0.66
C GLY A 191 -2.35 -1.72 -0.41
N SER A 192 -3.03 -2.87 -0.53
CA SER A 192 -4.13 -3.07 -1.48
C SER A 192 -3.69 -2.79 -2.93
N ASN A 193 -2.62 -3.45 -3.36
CA ASN A 193 -2.09 -3.41 -4.73
C ASN A 193 -1.91 -4.85 -5.26
N GLN A 194 -1.21 -5.02 -6.39
CA GLN A 194 -0.94 -6.31 -7.03
C GLN A 194 0.56 -6.64 -7.02
N LEU A 195 1.29 -6.24 -5.97
CA LEU A 195 2.74 -6.45 -5.88
C LEU A 195 3.04 -7.92 -5.61
N THR A 196 3.83 -8.55 -6.49
CA THR A 196 4.34 -9.93 -6.29
C THR A 196 5.73 -9.96 -5.67
N SER A 197 6.45 -8.83 -5.68
CA SER A 197 7.71 -8.64 -4.97
C SER A 197 7.93 -7.17 -4.61
N LEU A 198 8.85 -6.91 -3.69
CA LEU A 198 9.30 -5.57 -3.33
C LEU A 198 10.56 -5.13 -4.09
N LYS A 199 10.95 -5.88 -5.14
CA LYS A 199 12.04 -5.47 -6.04
C LYS A 199 11.72 -4.10 -6.65
N GLY A 200 12.67 -3.18 -6.56
CA GLY A 200 12.53 -1.78 -6.99
C GLY A 200 12.60 -0.80 -5.82
N LEU A 201 12.36 -1.24 -4.58
CA LEU A 201 12.63 -0.40 -3.41
C LEU A 201 14.14 -0.14 -3.25
N PRO A 202 14.53 1.05 -2.76
CA PRO A 202 15.90 1.32 -2.37
C PRO A 202 16.36 0.34 -1.30
N GLN A 203 17.61 -0.13 -1.42
CA GLN A 203 18.20 -1.07 -0.45
C GLN A 203 18.32 -0.47 0.95
N ASN A 204 18.40 0.86 1.05
CA ASN A 204 18.55 1.58 2.30
C ASN A 204 17.54 2.73 2.36
N LEU A 205 16.73 2.75 3.42
CA LEU A 205 15.85 3.85 3.81
C LEU A 205 16.10 4.12 5.30
N PRO A 206 17.10 4.95 5.66
CA PRO A 206 17.67 4.98 7.00
C PRO A 206 16.70 5.46 8.09
N HIS A 207 15.64 6.16 7.70
CA HIS A 207 14.65 6.74 8.61
C HIS A 207 13.27 6.07 8.52
N LEU A 208 13.12 4.99 7.74
CA LEU A 208 11.83 4.33 7.59
C LEU A 208 11.44 3.62 8.88
N LYS A 209 10.25 3.95 9.40
CA LYS A 209 9.69 3.40 10.64
C LYS A 209 8.44 2.57 10.41
N LYS A 210 7.76 2.78 9.28
CA LYS A 210 6.54 2.06 8.90
C LYS A 210 6.57 1.69 7.43
N LEU A 211 6.37 0.40 7.15
CA LEU A 211 6.13 -0.13 5.81
C LEU A 211 4.82 -0.92 5.85
N ASN A 212 3.83 -0.52 5.07
CA ASN A 212 2.61 -1.30 4.90
C ASN A 212 2.55 -1.84 3.47
N VAL A 213 2.56 -3.15 3.31
CA VAL A 213 2.38 -3.86 2.03
C VAL A 213 1.24 -4.88 2.11
N SER A 214 0.32 -4.69 3.07
CA SER A 214 -0.84 -5.57 3.25
C SER A 214 -1.76 -5.57 2.03
N GLY A 215 -2.43 -6.69 1.73
CA GLY A 215 -3.34 -6.78 0.58
C GLY A 215 -2.58 -6.70 -0.74
N ASN A 216 -1.55 -7.52 -0.89
CA ASN A 216 -0.77 -7.67 -2.11
C ASN A 216 -0.66 -9.15 -2.47
N GLU A 217 0.15 -9.48 -3.47
CA GLU A 217 0.36 -10.85 -3.97
C GLU A 217 1.74 -11.39 -3.57
N LEU A 218 2.32 -10.91 -2.46
CA LEU A 218 3.62 -11.35 -1.99
C LEU A 218 3.52 -12.80 -1.49
N SER A 219 4.20 -13.72 -2.17
CA SER A 219 4.31 -15.13 -1.75
C SER A 219 5.60 -15.43 -0.99
N SER A 220 6.59 -14.54 -1.12
CA SER A 220 7.93 -14.67 -0.54
C SER A 220 8.48 -13.31 -0.11
N LEU A 221 9.30 -13.32 0.94
CA LEU A 221 9.97 -12.15 1.50
C LEU A 221 11.44 -12.02 1.05
N LYS A 222 11.90 -12.82 0.09
CA LYS A 222 13.27 -12.77 -0.49
C LYS A 222 13.70 -11.39 -0.99
N SER A 223 12.72 -10.60 -1.44
CA SER A 223 12.96 -9.26 -2.00
C SER A 223 12.92 -8.15 -0.96
N LEU A 224 12.83 -8.49 0.33
CA LEU A 224 12.88 -7.48 1.38
C LEU A 224 14.21 -6.72 1.33
N PRO A 225 14.17 -5.38 1.36
CA PRO A 225 15.38 -4.56 1.41
C PRO A 225 16.02 -4.60 2.80
N LYS A 226 17.32 -4.30 2.87
CA LYS A 226 18.14 -4.39 4.10
C LYS A 226 17.63 -3.53 5.27
N PHE A 227 16.87 -2.46 5.00
CA PHE A 227 16.34 -1.63 6.09
C PHE A 227 15.33 -2.37 6.99
N ILE A 228 14.82 -3.53 6.56
CA ILE A 228 13.93 -4.38 7.38
C ILE A 228 14.67 -5.05 8.54
N ASP A 229 16.01 -5.09 8.51
CA ASP A 229 16.84 -5.61 9.60
C ASP A 229 16.86 -4.67 10.83
N LYS A 230 16.15 -3.53 10.79
CA LYS A 230 15.98 -2.58 11.90
C LYS A 230 14.55 -2.69 12.47
N PRO A 231 14.28 -2.17 13.69
CA PRO A 231 12.93 -2.13 14.23
C PRO A 231 12.02 -1.30 13.33
N ILE A 232 11.05 -1.97 12.69
CA ILE A 232 10.08 -1.35 11.79
C ILE A 232 8.70 -1.92 12.04
N ASN A 233 7.68 -1.07 11.96
CA ASN A 233 6.29 -1.53 11.89
C ASN A 233 6.02 -2.00 10.45
N LEU A 234 5.99 -3.31 10.25
CA LEU A 234 5.80 -3.96 8.96
C LEU A 234 4.40 -4.57 8.87
N GLY A 235 3.60 -4.07 7.94
CA GLY A 235 2.27 -4.59 7.62
C GLY A 235 2.32 -5.61 6.48
N LEU A 236 2.02 -6.89 6.73
CA LEU A 236 2.05 -7.96 5.74
C LEU A 236 0.71 -8.66 5.52
N THR A 237 -0.32 -8.41 6.34
CA THR A 237 -1.62 -9.11 6.25
C THR A 237 -2.19 -9.20 4.83
N HIS A 238 -3.00 -10.21 4.55
CA HIS A 238 -3.60 -10.42 3.23
C HIS A 238 -2.56 -10.50 2.09
N ASN A 239 -1.48 -11.24 2.33
CA ASN A 239 -0.51 -11.65 1.31
C ASN A 239 -0.33 -13.17 1.38
N PRO A 240 -0.23 -13.90 0.26
CA PRO A 240 -0.09 -15.36 0.23
C PRO A 240 1.33 -15.85 0.64
N LEU A 241 1.93 -15.24 1.68
CA LEU A 241 3.26 -15.54 2.18
C LEU A 241 3.37 -16.97 2.65
N ARG A 242 4.42 -17.67 2.22
CA ARG A 242 4.68 -19.08 2.56
C ARG A 242 5.72 -19.27 3.65
N SER A 243 6.56 -18.26 3.87
CA SER A 243 7.67 -18.29 4.81
C SER A 243 7.90 -16.91 5.43
N LEU A 244 8.39 -16.89 6.67
CA LEU A 244 8.83 -15.69 7.37
C LEU A 244 10.35 -15.63 7.54
N CYS A 245 11.12 -16.53 6.91
CA CYS A 245 12.56 -16.70 7.14
C CYS A 245 13.45 -15.48 6.80
N TYR A 246 12.92 -14.50 6.08
CA TYR A 246 13.61 -13.25 5.79
C TYR A 246 13.36 -12.15 6.84
N LEU A 247 12.56 -12.43 7.87
CA LEU A 247 12.31 -11.49 8.97
C LEU A 247 13.20 -11.83 10.16
N LYS A 248 14.29 -11.08 10.30
CA LYS A 248 15.32 -11.34 11.32
C LYS A 248 15.10 -10.56 12.62
N HIS A 249 14.51 -9.37 12.51
CA HIS A 249 14.42 -8.45 13.65
C HIS A 249 13.27 -8.83 14.60
N GLU A 250 13.58 -9.00 15.88
CA GLU A 250 12.62 -9.48 16.90
C GLU A 250 11.41 -8.56 17.06
N PHE A 251 11.61 -7.25 17.07
CA PHE A 251 10.50 -6.28 17.13
C PHE A 251 9.48 -6.51 16.00
N THR A 252 9.95 -6.74 14.78
CA THR A 252 9.09 -6.93 13.60
C THR A 252 8.31 -8.23 13.72
N LEU A 253 8.98 -9.33 14.11
CA LEU A 253 8.33 -10.62 14.36
C LEU A 253 7.27 -10.52 15.47
N LYS A 254 7.57 -9.81 16.56
CA LYS A 254 6.63 -9.56 17.66
C LYS A 254 5.37 -8.84 17.17
N GLN A 255 5.53 -7.80 16.36
CA GLN A 255 4.40 -7.03 15.81
C GLN A 255 3.52 -7.90 14.91
N ILE A 256 4.13 -8.68 14.02
CA ILE A 256 3.38 -9.61 13.15
C ILE A 256 2.64 -10.64 13.99
N TYR A 257 3.30 -11.26 14.99
CA TYR A 257 2.67 -12.20 15.91
C TYR A 257 1.43 -11.62 16.62
N LEU A 258 1.56 -10.45 17.24
CA LEU A 258 0.49 -9.86 18.03
C LEU A 258 -0.68 -9.34 17.20
N HIS A 259 -0.41 -8.79 16.01
CA HIS A 259 -1.40 -7.99 15.27
C HIS A 259 -1.84 -8.61 13.95
N GLU A 260 -1.07 -9.53 13.37
CA GLU A 260 -1.31 -10.04 12.02
C GLU A 260 -1.68 -11.51 11.96
N PHE A 261 -1.15 -12.37 12.84
CA PHE A 261 -1.49 -13.81 12.80
C PHE A 261 -2.96 -14.12 13.05
N LYS A 262 -3.66 -13.28 13.83
CA LYS A 262 -5.12 -13.39 14.03
C LYS A 262 -5.93 -12.91 12.83
N ARG A 263 -5.31 -12.17 11.90
CA ARG A 263 -5.94 -11.54 10.74
C ARG A 263 -5.56 -12.35 9.50
N VAL A 264 -6.36 -13.39 9.25
CA VAL A 264 -6.24 -14.40 8.18
C VAL A 264 -5.66 -13.79 6.88
N GLY A 265 -4.61 -14.41 6.34
CA GLY A 265 -4.05 -13.98 5.05
C GLY A 265 -2.78 -14.69 4.60
N PHE A 266 -1.96 -15.23 5.51
CA PHE A 266 -0.76 -15.96 5.13
C PHE A 266 -1.05 -17.40 4.70
N ASN A 267 -0.19 -17.94 3.84
CA ASN A 267 -0.18 -19.34 3.42
C ASN A 267 1.06 -20.07 3.97
N LEU A 268 1.34 -19.87 5.26
CA LEU A 268 2.51 -20.45 5.94
C LEU A 268 2.42 -21.98 5.99
N ASN A 269 3.57 -22.63 6.22
CA ASN A 269 3.65 -24.07 6.33
C ASN A 269 2.66 -24.60 7.41
N PRO A 270 1.82 -25.61 7.12
CA PRO A 270 0.85 -26.16 8.08
C PRO A 270 1.50 -26.70 9.35
N ARG A 271 2.71 -27.29 9.26
CA ARG A 271 3.48 -27.76 10.41
C ARG A 271 3.87 -26.60 11.32
N PHE A 272 4.26 -25.46 10.74
CA PHE A 272 4.50 -24.22 11.48
C PHE A 272 3.23 -23.66 12.13
N LEU A 273 2.10 -23.68 11.41
CA LEU A 273 0.82 -23.24 11.97
C LEU A 273 0.36 -24.14 13.12
N GLN A 274 0.60 -25.45 13.05
CA GLN A 274 0.31 -26.38 14.13
C GLN A 274 1.20 -26.08 15.35
N LEU A 275 2.50 -25.91 15.14
CA LEU A 275 3.42 -25.48 16.19
C LEU A 275 2.90 -24.22 16.88
N LEU A 276 2.46 -23.20 16.12
CA LEU A 276 1.89 -21.99 16.72
C LEU A 276 0.63 -22.27 17.55
N LYS A 277 -0.27 -23.16 17.11
CA LYS A 277 -1.49 -23.50 17.86
C LYS A 277 -1.18 -24.18 19.19
N ASP A 278 -0.20 -25.07 19.21
CA ASP A 278 0.19 -25.82 20.41
C ASP A 278 0.80 -24.91 21.50
N TYR A 279 1.28 -23.72 21.12
CA TYR A 279 1.86 -22.73 22.04
C TYR A 279 0.98 -21.51 22.29
N CYS A 280 -0.03 -21.27 21.46
CA CYS A 280 -1.01 -20.22 21.71
C CYS A 280 -2.08 -20.79 22.64
N VAL A 281 -2.01 -20.48 23.94
CA VAL A 281 -3.21 -20.56 24.77
C VAL A 281 -4.23 -19.60 24.17
N PRO A 282 -5.46 -20.04 23.83
CA PRO A 282 -6.49 -19.13 23.39
C PRO A 282 -6.63 -18.04 24.44
N ILE A 283 -6.42 -16.79 24.04
CA ILE A 283 -6.96 -15.68 24.84
C ILE A 283 -8.46 -15.88 24.71
N GLU A 284 -9.10 -16.37 25.77
CA GLU A 284 -10.56 -16.43 25.84
C GLU A 284 -11.11 -15.08 25.35
N GLU A 285 -12.10 -15.12 24.48
CA GLU A 285 -12.72 -13.94 23.83
C GLU A 285 -13.43 -12.99 24.82
N THR A 286 -13.09 -13.05 26.11
CA THR A 286 -13.84 -12.44 27.22
C THR A 286 -13.37 -11.03 27.60
N VAL A 287 -12.51 -10.38 26.81
CA VAL A 287 -12.17 -8.98 27.09
C VAL A 287 -12.34 -8.10 25.86
N GLU A 288 -13.51 -7.48 25.75
CA GLU A 288 -13.82 -6.31 24.91
C GLU A 288 -13.06 -5.04 25.36
N ASP A 289 -11.84 -5.19 25.90
CA ASP A 289 -10.99 -4.06 26.26
C ASP A 289 -9.87 -3.95 25.21
N PRO A 290 -9.92 -2.95 24.31
CA PRO A 290 -8.88 -2.71 23.32
C PRO A 290 -7.50 -2.38 23.93
N GLY A 291 -7.39 -2.28 25.26
CA GLY A 291 -6.14 -2.12 26.00
C GLY A 291 -5.42 -3.42 26.41
N VAL A 292 -6.04 -4.61 26.32
CA VAL A 292 -5.38 -5.87 26.72
C VAL A 292 -4.46 -6.35 25.59
N ILE A 293 -3.19 -5.96 25.69
CA ILE A 293 -2.10 -6.56 24.91
C ILE A 293 -2.02 -8.01 25.36
N GLY A 294 -2.40 -8.94 24.47
CA GLY A 294 -2.32 -10.37 24.72
C GLY A 294 -0.96 -10.77 25.30
N TYR A 295 -0.99 -11.69 26.28
CA TYR A 295 0.20 -12.13 26.99
C TYR A 295 1.29 -12.54 25.99
N TYR A 296 2.41 -11.83 26.01
CA TYR A 296 3.54 -12.07 25.12
C TYR A 296 4.35 -13.24 25.67
N ASP A 297 4.20 -14.43 25.09
CA ASP A 297 5.10 -15.55 25.40
C ASP A 297 6.38 -15.43 24.57
N SER A 298 7.47 -15.04 25.24
CA SER A 298 8.82 -14.97 24.65
C SER A 298 9.28 -16.31 24.07
N ASN A 299 8.74 -17.45 24.56
CA ASN A 299 9.08 -18.77 24.03
C ASN A 299 8.57 -18.95 22.59
N VAL A 300 7.45 -18.33 22.22
CA VAL A 300 6.90 -18.43 20.86
C VAL A 300 7.85 -17.78 19.86
N LEU A 301 8.37 -16.59 20.14
CA LEU A 301 9.33 -15.94 19.23
C LEU A 301 10.62 -16.75 19.07
N THR A 302 11.15 -17.32 20.15
CA THR A 302 12.33 -18.20 20.09
C THR A 302 12.08 -19.39 19.17
N LYS A 303 10.88 -19.98 19.23
CA LYS A 303 10.49 -21.09 18.34
C LYS A 303 10.30 -20.65 16.90
N ILE A 304 9.71 -19.48 16.64
CA ILE A 304 9.61 -18.93 15.29
C ILE A 304 11.00 -18.70 14.69
N LYS A 305 11.91 -18.08 15.46
CA LYS A 305 13.30 -17.85 15.05
C LYS A 305 14.02 -19.16 14.77
N LYS A 306 13.84 -20.18 15.62
CA LYS A 306 14.43 -21.52 15.42
C LYS A 306 13.88 -22.21 14.16
N TYR A 307 12.55 -22.22 13.99
CA TYR A 307 11.91 -22.84 12.83
C TYR A 307 12.39 -22.22 11.51
N TYR A 308 12.59 -20.90 11.50
CA TYR A 308 13.03 -20.13 10.34
C TYR A 308 14.51 -19.74 10.36
N GLU A 309 15.35 -20.43 11.15
CA GLU A 309 16.76 -20.10 11.35
C GLU A 309 17.54 -20.09 10.02
N LYS A 310 17.30 -21.10 9.18
CA LYS A 310 17.84 -21.20 7.83
C LYS A 310 16.82 -20.68 6.79
N PRO A 311 17.21 -19.78 5.88
CA PRO A 311 16.39 -19.42 4.74
C PRO A 311 16.19 -20.62 3.81
N THR A 312 15.10 -20.62 3.05
CA THR A 312 14.72 -21.75 2.18
C THR A 312 15.81 -22.12 1.17
N ILE A 313 16.55 -21.13 0.66
CA ILE A 313 17.64 -21.36 -0.30
C ILE A 313 18.80 -22.15 0.30
N GLU A 314 19.18 -21.88 1.55
CA GLU A 314 20.24 -22.63 2.23
C GLU A 314 19.81 -24.08 2.51
N LEU A 315 18.54 -24.30 2.85
CA LEU A 315 17.98 -25.66 2.97
C LEU A 315 18.04 -26.41 1.64
N ILE A 316 17.74 -25.74 0.52
CA ILE A 316 17.82 -26.33 -0.82
C ILE A 316 19.27 -26.68 -1.19
N GLU A 317 20.20 -25.77 -0.95
CA GLU A 317 21.64 -26.01 -1.21
C GLU A 317 22.19 -27.16 -0.35
N GLN A 318 21.80 -27.21 0.93
CA GLN A 318 22.15 -28.32 1.82
C GLN A 318 21.51 -29.64 1.36
N PHE A 319 20.26 -29.61 0.90
CA PHE A 319 19.57 -30.79 0.35
C PHE A 319 20.26 -31.33 -0.91
N ILE A 320 20.66 -30.44 -1.82
CA ILE A 320 21.36 -30.81 -3.07
C ILE A 320 22.73 -31.39 -2.78
N SER A 321 23.48 -30.80 -1.84
CA SER A 321 24.86 -31.21 -1.53
C SER A 321 24.94 -32.45 -0.63
N LYS A 322 24.04 -32.58 0.36
CA LYS A 322 24.02 -33.72 1.31
C LYS A 322 22.59 -33.95 1.82
N SER A 323 21.76 -34.61 1.02
CA SER A 323 20.34 -34.86 1.32
C SER A 323 20.10 -35.56 2.67
N GLU A 324 20.98 -36.47 3.09
CA GLU A 324 20.90 -37.17 4.39
C GLU A 324 21.01 -36.24 5.60
N SER A 325 21.50 -35.02 5.41
CA SER A 325 21.62 -34.01 6.48
C SER A 325 20.37 -33.17 6.69
N ILE A 326 19.35 -33.35 5.85
CA ILE A 326 18.06 -32.65 5.92
C ILE A 326 17.07 -33.53 6.69
N ASN A 327 16.49 -32.97 7.76
CA ASN A 327 15.44 -33.66 8.49
C ASN A 327 14.05 -33.48 7.82
N GLU A 328 13.04 -34.20 8.32
CA GLU A 328 11.68 -34.17 7.76
C GLU A 328 11.05 -32.78 7.80
N GLU A 329 11.25 -32.00 8.87
CA GLU A 329 10.72 -30.63 8.99
C GLU A 329 11.38 -29.69 7.98
N GLU A 330 12.70 -29.79 7.80
CA GLU A 330 13.45 -29.02 6.79
C GLU A 330 13.00 -29.40 5.37
N LEU A 331 12.74 -30.68 5.09
CA LEU A 331 12.22 -31.14 3.80
C LEU A 331 10.80 -30.60 3.53
N ASP A 332 9.92 -30.63 4.53
CA ASP A 332 8.59 -30.03 4.46
C ASP A 332 8.66 -28.52 4.16
N ARG A 333 9.61 -27.83 4.80
CA ARG A 333 9.89 -26.41 4.51
C ARG A 333 10.34 -26.20 3.07
N ILE A 334 11.28 -26.99 2.55
CA ILE A 334 11.70 -26.90 1.13
C ILE A 334 10.49 -27.03 0.21
N ILE A 335 9.67 -28.07 0.39
CA ILE A 335 8.52 -28.35 -0.46
C ILE A 335 7.47 -27.21 -0.39
N TRP A 336 7.22 -26.69 0.81
CA TRP A 336 6.17 -25.68 1.04
C TRP A 336 6.61 -24.26 0.69
N GLU A 337 7.85 -23.89 0.98
CA GLU A 337 8.34 -22.51 0.88
C GLU A 337 8.91 -22.20 -0.50
N ALA A 338 9.39 -23.21 -1.25
CA ALA A 338 10.05 -23.02 -2.54
C ALA A 338 9.21 -22.16 -3.52
N ASP A 339 9.80 -21.13 -4.11
CA ASP A 339 9.20 -20.40 -5.22
C ASP A 339 9.61 -21.01 -6.58
N LEU A 340 9.30 -20.30 -7.67
CA LEU A 340 9.62 -20.77 -9.02
C LEU A 340 11.14 -20.85 -9.26
N GLU A 341 11.93 -19.96 -8.67
CA GLU A 341 13.39 -19.96 -8.82
C GLU A 341 14.03 -21.09 -8.02
N ASP A 342 13.55 -21.32 -6.79
CA ASP A 342 13.93 -22.50 -6.00
C ASP A 342 13.63 -23.81 -6.72
N ARG A 343 12.44 -23.90 -7.34
CA ARG A 343 12.02 -25.07 -8.11
C ARG A 343 12.94 -25.31 -9.31
N LYS A 344 13.36 -24.26 -10.03
CA LYS A 344 14.31 -24.38 -11.15
C LYS A 344 15.68 -24.89 -10.68
N LEU A 345 16.16 -24.39 -9.54
CA LEU A 345 17.41 -24.87 -8.94
C LEU A 345 17.35 -26.35 -8.55
N LEU A 346 16.23 -26.79 -7.97
CA LEU A 346 16.02 -28.20 -7.65
C LEU A 346 15.95 -29.08 -8.91
N GLU A 347 15.29 -28.60 -9.98
CA GLU A 347 15.19 -29.36 -11.24
C GLU A 347 16.55 -29.60 -11.91
N SER A 348 17.51 -28.68 -11.78
CA SER A 348 18.84 -28.89 -12.38
C SER A 348 19.68 -29.96 -11.66
N HIS A 349 19.23 -30.45 -10.50
CA HIS A 349 19.97 -31.42 -9.68
C HIS A 349 19.17 -32.70 -9.35
N LEU A 350 17.87 -32.74 -9.66
CA LEU A 350 16.99 -33.86 -9.35
C LEU A 350 16.43 -34.51 -10.63
N PRO A 351 16.13 -35.83 -10.60
CA PRO A 351 15.39 -36.49 -11.66
C PRO A 351 14.02 -35.82 -11.90
N LYS A 352 13.55 -35.82 -13.15
CA LYS A 352 12.28 -35.18 -13.55
C LYS A 352 11.05 -35.75 -12.83
N ASP A 353 11.10 -37.02 -12.44
CA ASP A 353 10.09 -37.77 -11.72
C ASP A 353 10.22 -37.64 -10.18
N SER A 354 11.14 -36.81 -9.69
CA SER A 354 11.33 -36.56 -8.26
C SER A 354 10.00 -36.22 -7.56
N PRO A 355 9.62 -36.95 -6.49
CA PRO A 355 8.42 -36.66 -5.71
C PRO A 355 8.42 -35.24 -5.13
N ILE A 356 9.60 -34.69 -4.83
CA ILE A 356 9.77 -33.33 -4.32
C ILE A 356 9.35 -32.32 -5.40
N LEU A 357 9.85 -32.48 -6.63
CA LEU A 357 9.48 -31.63 -7.75
C LEU A 357 7.98 -31.75 -8.05
N GLN A 358 7.40 -32.95 -7.99
CA GLN A 358 5.96 -33.15 -8.20
C GLN A 358 5.11 -32.39 -7.16
N LYS A 359 5.45 -32.48 -5.87
CA LYS A 359 4.76 -31.73 -4.80
C LYS A 359 4.87 -30.22 -4.98
N ILE A 360 6.07 -29.73 -5.34
CA ILE A 360 6.28 -28.29 -5.62
C ILE A 360 5.47 -27.85 -6.85
N ASN A 361 5.50 -28.62 -7.94
CA ASN A 361 4.76 -28.33 -9.17
C ASN A 361 3.25 -28.27 -8.90
N GLN A 362 2.70 -29.21 -8.13
CA GLN A 362 1.29 -29.23 -7.76
C GLN A 362 0.89 -27.93 -7.02
N ARG A 363 1.72 -27.47 -6.09
CA ARG A 363 1.49 -26.22 -5.33
C ARG A 363 1.66 -24.95 -6.18
N LEU A 364 2.59 -24.95 -7.13
CA LEU A 364 2.80 -23.81 -8.03
C LEU A 364 1.80 -23.79 -9.19
N SER A 365 1.15 -24.90 -9.52
CA SER A 365 0.21 -24.96 -10.64
C SER A 365 -1.11 -24.23 -10.37
N ILE A 366 -1.56 -23.46 -11.36
CA ILE A 366 -2.92 -22.96 -11.52
C ILE A 366 -3.58 -23.86 -12.57
N ASN A 367 -4.71 -24.45 -12.20
CA ASN A 367 -5.55 -25.20 -13.13
C ASN A 367 -6.36 -24.21 -13.97
N LEU A 368 -6.26 -24.33 -15.28
CA LEU A 368 -7.10 -23.60 -16.22
C LEU A 368 -8.40 -24.38 -16.47
N SER A 369 -9.46 -23.68 -16.86
CA SER A 369 -10.75 -24.28 -17.24
C SER A 369 -10.64 -25.26 -18.42
N SER A 370 -9.55 -25.17 -19.20
CA SER A 370 -9.21 -26.10 -20.28
C SER A 370 -8.62 -27.45 -19.82
N GLY A 371 -8.39 -27.63 -18.52
CA GLY A 371 -7.69 -28.80 -17.97
C GLY A 371 -6.16 -28.71 -18.04
N LEU A 372 -5.62 -27.65 -18.67
CA LEU A 372 -4.19 -27.36 -18.69
C LEU A 372 -3.73 -26.76 -17.35
N LYS A 373 -2.44 -26.94 -17.04
CA LYS A 373 -1.78 -26.35 -15.86
C LYS A 373 -0.74 -25.33 -16.29
N ILE A 374 -0.77 -24.15 -15.68
CA ILE A 374 0.31 -23.16 -15.78
C ILE A 374 0.95 -22.99 -14.40
N TYR A 375 2.25 -22.76 -14.32
CA TYR A 375 2.90 -22.44 -13.05
C TYR A 375 2.71 -20.95 -12.74
N LYS A 376 2.26 -20.65 -11.51
CA LYS A 376 2.06 -19.30 -10.98
C LYS A 376 3.36 -18.53 -10.82
#